data_AF-A0A8H6RSD4-F1
#
_entry.id   AF-A0A8H6RSD4-F1
#
_cell.length_a   1.000
_cell.length_b   1.000
_cell.length_c   1.000
_cell.angle_alpha   90.00
_cell.angle_beta   90.00
_cell.angle_gamma   90.00
#
_symmetry.space_group_name_H-M   'P 1'
#
loop_
_entity.id
_entity.type
_entity.pdbx_description
1 polymer ?
#
loop_
_entity_poly.entity_id
_entity_poly.type
_entity_poly.pdbx_seq_one_letter_code
_entity_poly.pdbx_strand_id
1 'polypeptide(L)'
;MAIPPQNFILDPKIFNQNLYTHLRDFWFQGLPADSKAPNEETNRRWWGVGRSETEAKEIDNSCYSNYAHALESISPAHLSLPPFKSYDSDAKTLAAPFLPELQEGNDKEAADTLLSLILLLDQIPRNIYRTPPNLSLVYTHYDRLALSLRLSAPSNLINHYTSRPVYNQWLNMPLMHSESLQYQTEIMEQINLDLEAAKKEDDEERIKALEMSLGPARKHFEIIEKFGRFPHRNEALQRESTDEEREWLRTGDTFGVKQSQQQEEKSEL
;
A
#
# COMPACT_ATOMS: atom_id res chain seq x y z
N MET A 1 -8.74 -10.20 24.49
CA MET A 1 -7.38 -10.72 24.26
C MET A 1 -7.21 -10.84 22.76
N ALA A 2 -6.08 -10.40 22.22
CA ALA A 2 -5.81 -10.50 20.79
C ALA A 2 -5.69 -11.98 20.37
N ILE A 3 -6.18 -12.31 19.18
CA ILE A 3 -6.23 -13.69 18.67
C ILE A 3 -5.17 -13.85 17.59
N PRO A 4 -4.42 -14.97 17.55
CA PRO A 4 -3.50 -15.27 16.45
C PRO A 4 -4.23 -15.35 15.10
N PRO A 5 -3.58 -15.00 13.97
CA PRO A 5 -4.26 -14.83 12.69
C PRO A 5 -4.97 -16.09 12.20
N GLN A 6 -4.39 -17.27 12.43
CA GLN A 6 -5.00 -18.56 12.05
C GLN A 6 -6.34 -18.86 12.74
N ASN A 7 -6.65 -18.17 13.84
CA ASN A 7 -7.86 -18.37 14.63
C ASN A 7 -8.76 -17.12 14.62
N PHE A 8 -8.34 -16.04 13.98
CA PHE A 8 -9.10 -14.79 13.93
C PHE A 8 -10.10 -14.85 12.77
N ILE A 9 -11.33 -14.45 13.04
CA ILE A 9 -12.41 -14.37 12.05
C ILE A 9 -12.81 -12.90 11.95
N LEU A 10 -12.82 -12.37 10.72
CA LEU A 10 -13.29 -11.02 10.46
C LEU A 10 -14.78 -10.88 10.85
N ASP A 11 -15.16 -9.77 11.48
CA ASP A 11 -16.57 -9.53 11.79
C ASP A 11 -17.34 -9.24 10.49
N PRO A 12 -18.29 -10.10 10.07
CA PRO A 12 -19.02 -9.92 8.81
C PRO A 12 -19.91 -8.67 8.81
N LYS A 13 -20.19 -8.07 9.98
CA LYS A 13 -20.88 -6.78 10.06
C LYS A 13 -19.99 -5.61 9.64
N ILE A 14 -18.67 -5.78 9.73
CA ILE A 14 -17.66 -4.78 9.36
C ILE A 14 -17.11 -5.11 7.97
N PHE A 15 -16.61 -6.33 7.80
CA PHE A 15 -16.00 -6.85 6.59
C PHE A 15 -17.08 -7.48 5.71
N ASN A 16 -17.55 -6.69 4.73
CA ASN A 16 -18.58 -7.11 3.78
C ASN A 16 -18.52 -6.25 2.51
N GLN A 17 -19.33 -6.62 1.52
CA GLN A 17 -19.36 -5.96 0.21
C GLN A 17 -19.65 -4.45 0.24
N ASN A 18 -20.37 -3.95 1.26
CA ASN A 18 -20.59 -2.50 1.39
C ASN A 18 -19.27 -1.78 1.74
N LEU A 19 -18.48 -2.32 2.68
CA LEU A 19 -17.15 -1.78 2.99
C LEU A 19 -16.25 -1.82 1.75
N TYR A 20 -16.21 -2.95 1.05
CA TYR A 20 -15.31 -3.15 -0.10
C TYR A 20 -15.66 -2.24 -1.28
N THR A 21 -16.95 -2.15 -1.61
CA THR A 21 -17.43 -1.26 -2.69
C THR A 21 -17.19 0.20 -2.32
N HIS A 22 -17.57 0.61 -1.11
CA HIS A 22 -17.39 2.00 -0.66
C HIS A 22 -15.92 2.43 -0.67
N LEU A 23 -15.01 1.57 -0.21
CA LEU A 23 -13.58 1.87 -0.23
C LEU A 23 -13.03 2.03 -1.64
N ARG A 24 -13.45 1.15 -2.57
CA ARG A 24 -13.09 1.26 -3.98
C ARG A 24 -13.60 2.56 -4.59
N ASP A 25 -14.88 2.87 -4.40
CA ASP A 25 -15.50 4.08 -4.93
C ASP A 25 -14.87 5.36 -4.38
N PHE A 26 -14.52 5.36 -3.09
CA PHE A 26 -13.82 6.46 -2.44
C PHE A 26 -12.41 6.67 -3.04
N TRP A 27 -11.66 5.58 -3.23
CA TRP A 27 -10.27 5.64 -3.67
C TRP A 27 -10.15 6.01 -5.15
N PHE A 28 -11.02 5.46 -5.99
CA PHE A 28 -11.06 5.69 -7.44
C PHE A 28 -12.15 6.71 -7.85
N GLN A 29 -12.58 7.56 -6.91
CA GLN A 29 -13.63 8.55 -7.16
C GLN A 29 -13.29 9.41 -8.38
N GLY A 30 -14.24 9.51 -9.32
CA GLY A 30 -14.06 10.31 -10.55
C GLY A 30 -13.23 9.63 -11.64
N LEU A 31 -12.82 8.38 -11.45
CA LEU A 31 -12.11 7.60 -12.46
C LEU A 31 -13.07 6.60 -13.16
N PRO A 32 -13.25 6.69 -14.50
CA PRO A 32 -14.01 5.68 -15.25
C PRO A 32 -13.47 4.26 -15.05
N ALA A 33 -14.35 3.26 -14.98
CA ALA A 33 -14.00 1.88 -14.60
C ALA A 33 -13.04 1.17 -15.58
N ASP A 34 -12.99 1.63 -16.82
CA ASP A 34 -12.17 1.15 -17.93
C ASP A 34 -10.85 1.92 -18.10
N SER A 35 -10.60 2.94 -17.27
CA SER A 35 -9.38 3.75 -17.33
C SER A 35 -8.12 2.88 -17.19
N LYS A 36 -7.06 3.22 -17.92
CA LYS A 36 -5.73 2.60 -17.78
C LYS A 36 -4.74 3.52 -17.10
N ALA A 37 -4.95 4.84 -17.21
CA ALA A 37 -4.18 5.89 -16.54
C ALA A 37 -5.05 6.72 -15.57
N PRO A 38 -4.47 7.29 -14.50
CA PRO A 38 -5.18 8.24 -13.65
C PRO A 38 -5.39 9.59 -14.35
N ASN A 39 -6.52 10.24 -14.06
CA ASN A 39 -6.72 11.66 -14.39
C ASN A 39 -6.06 12.59 -13.36
N GLU A 40 -6.03 13.90 -13.64
CA GLU A 40 -5.38 14.89 -12.77
C GLU A 40 -5.95 14.91 -11.35
N GLU A 41 -7.28 14.85 -11.23
CA GLU A 41 -7.96 14.83 -9.93
C GLU A 41 -7.56 13.59 -9.11
N THR A 42 -7.54 12.42 -9.74
CA THR A 42 -7.17 11.15 -9.12
C THR A 42 -5.70 11.18 -8.67
N ASN A 43 -4.78 11.63 -9.55
CA ASN A 43 -3.36 11.78 -9.19
C ASN A 43 -3.16 12.74 -8.01
N ARG A 44 -3.87 13.87 -8.01
CA ARG A 44 -3.82 14.86 -6.94
C ARG A 44 -4.35 14.29 -5.63
N ARG A 45 -5.37 13.44 -5.65
CA ARG A 45 -5.94 12.72 -4.49
C ARG A 45 -5.06 11.59 -3.96
N TRP A 46 -4.28 10.93 -4.79
CA TRP A 46 -3.36 9.89 -4.33
C TRP A 46 -2.03 10.45 -3.84
N TRP A 47 -1.40 11.31 -4.65
CA TRP A 47 -0.01 11.73 -4.43
C TRP A 47 0.12 13.10 -3.75
N GLY A 48 -0.96 13.88 -3.70
CA GLY A 48 -0.97 15.17 -3.02
C GLY A 48 -0.28 16.31 -3.77
N VAL A 49 0.26 16.06 -4.97
CA VAL A 49 0.87 17.10 -5.81
C VAL A 49 -0.19 18.12 -6.20
N GLY A 50 0.00 19.39 -5.82
CA GLY A 50 -0.98 20.46 -6.08
C GLY A 50 -2.20 20.46 -5.16
N ARG A 51 -2.18 19.70 -4.05
CA ARG A 51 -3.26 19.67 -3.05
C ARG A 51 -3.09 20.78 -2.01
N SER A 52 -4.18 21.44 -1.63
CA SER A 52 -4.21 22.36 -0.48
C SER A 52 -4.17 21.60 0.86
N GLU A 53 -3.82 22.29 1.95
CA GLU A 53 -3.83 21.70 3.28
C GLU A 53 -5.25 21.27 3.72
N THR A 54 -6.27 22.04 3.33
CA THR A 54 -7.68 21.72 3.60
C THR A 54 -8.09 20.42 2.94
N GLU A 55 -7.81 20.25 1.65
CA GLU A 55 -8.12 19.02 0.92
C GLU A 55 -7.34 17.82 1.46
N ALA A 56 -6.09 18.03 1.91
CA ALA A 56 -5.33 16.98 2.58
C ALA A 56 -6.02 16.50 3.86
N LYS A 57 -6.49 17.45 4.70
CA LYS A 57 -7.23 17.15 5.93
C LYS A 57 -8.57 16.49 5.65
N GLU A 58 -9.30 16.91 4.62
CA GLU A 58 -10.59 16.32 4.24
C GLU A 58 -10.46 14.85 3.83
N ILE A 59 -9.41 14.51 3.07
CA ILE A 59 -9.12 13.13 2.68
C ILE A 59 -8.76 12.29 3.91
N ASP A 60 -7.87 12.79 4.78
CA ASP A 60 -7.47 12.08 6.00
C ASP A 60 -8.68 11.89 6.95
N ASN A 61 -9.53 12.91 7.12
CA ASN A 61 -10.76 12.85 7.92
C ASN A 61 -11.77 11.85 7.33
N SER A 62 -11.88 11.78 6.01
CA SER A 62 -12.74 10.82 5.31
C SER A 62 -12.22 9.40 5.48
N CYS A 63 -10.91 9.19 5.41
CA CYS A 63 -10.29 7.89 5.69
C CYS A 63 -10.60 7.46 7.13
N TYR A 64 -10.41 8.36 8.10
CA TYR A 64 -10.70 8.09 9.50
C TYR A 64 -12.17 7.74 9.73
N SER A 65 -13.08 8.61 9.29
CA SER A 65 -14.52 8.47 9.55
C SER A 65 -15.11 7.19 8.95
N ASN A 66 -14.63 6.79 7.77
CA ASN A 66 -15.18 5.64 7.05
C ASN A 66 -14.52 4.31 7.42
N TYR A 67 -13.23 4.30 7.77
CA TYR A 67 -12.44 3.06 7.81
C TYR A 67 -11.68 2.80 9.12
N ALA A 68 -11.59 3.78 10.04
CA ALA A 68 -10.88 3.59 11.31
C ALA A 68 -11.49 2.44 12.13
N HIS A 69 -12.81 2.25 12.09
CA HIS A 69 -13.46 1.15 12.81
C HIS A 69 -13.04 -0.23 12.29
N ALA A 70 -12.91 -0.38 10.96
CA ALA A 70 -12.44 -1.62 10.36
C ALA A 70 -10.99 -1.92 10.77
N LEU A 71 -10.11 -0.92 10.70
CA LEU A 71 -8.72 -1.05 11.14
C LEU A 71 -8.61 -1.37 12.63
N GLU A 72 -9.39 -0.70 13.48
CA GLU A 72 -9.39 -0.98 14.91
C GLU A 72 -9.81 -2.42 15.22
N SER A 73 -10.80 -2.95 14.50
CA SER A 73 -11.27 -4.33 14.70
C SER A 73 -10.21 -5.40 14.37
N ILE A 74 -9.17 -5.03 13.61
CA ILE A 74 -8.01 -5.87 13.29
C ILE A 74 -6.71 -5.28 13.85
N SER A 75 -6.77 -4.39 14.83
CA SER A 75 -5.59 -3.80 15.49
C SER A 75 -4.83 -4.84 16.32
N PRO A 76 -3.60 -4.55 16.79
CA PRO A 76 -2.85 -5.45 17.66
C PRO A 76 -3.60 -5.88 18.94
N ALA A 77 -4.62 -5.12 19.37
CA ALA A 77 -5.46 -5.47 20.51
C ALA A 77 -6.45 -6.62 20.21
N HIS A 78 -6.78 -6.83 18.94
CA HIS A 78 -7.77 -7.79 18.46
C HIS A 78 -7.15 -8.92 17.64
N LEU A 79 -6.20 -8.60 16.75
CA LEU A 79 -5.46 -9.51 15.90
C LEU A 79 -3.97 -9.43 16.26
N SER A 80 -3.43 -10.47 16.89
CA SER A 80 -2.02 -10.48 17.30
C SER A 80 -1.15 -11.07 16.21
N LEU A 81 -0.13 -10.35 15.75
CA LEU A 81 0.85 -10.91 14.82
C LEU A 81 2.00 -11.58 15.59
N PRO A 82 2.52 -12.73 15.11
CA PRO A 82 3.73 -13.30 15.65
C PRO A 82 4.93 -12.34 15.47
N PRO A 83 6.00 -12.51 16.27
CA PRO A 83 7.24 -11.79 16.05
C PRO A 83 7.71 -11.92 14.60
N PHE A 84 8.11 -10.79 14.01
CA PHE A 84 8.59 -10.78 12.64
C PHE A 84 9.85 -11.64 12.50
N LYS A 85 9.85 -12.55 11.53
CA LYS A 85 11.01 -13.40 11.17
C LYS A 85 11.47 -13.10 9.76
N SER A 86 10.54 -13.11 8.82
CA SER A 86 10.72 -12.74 7.42
C SER A 86 9.35 -12.54 6.78
N TYR A 87 9.30 -11.82 5.66
CA TYR A 87 8.08 -11.65 4.90
C TYR A 87 7.53 -12.99 4.36
N ASP A 88 8.38 -13.95 3.98
CA ASP A 88 7.92 -15.29 3.54
C ASP A 88 7.22 -16.07 4.66
N SER A 89 7.67 -15.90 5.91
CA SER A 89 7.02 -16.53 7.07
C SER A 89 5.65 -15.90 7.31
N ASP A 90 5.55 -14.59 7.15
CA ASP A 90 4.30 -13.85 7.29
C ASP A 90 3.31 -14.22 6.17
N ALA A 91 3.78 -14.30 4.92
CA ALA A 91 2.98 -14.72 3.76
C ALA A 91 2.21 -16.02 4.04
N LYS A 92 2.85 -16.99 4.68
CA LYS A 92 2.24 -18.29 4.98
C LYS A 92 1.17 -18.26 6.08
N THR A 93 1.08 -17.20 6.87
CA THR A 93 0.34 -17.23 8.15
C THR A 93 -0.59 -16.06 8.41
N LEU A 94 -0.26 -14.84 7.96
CA LEU A 94 -1.02 -13.65 8.37
C LEU A 94 -2.26 -13.39 7.53
N ALA A 95 -2.28 -13.84 6.28
CA ALA A 95 -3.40 -13.64 5.35
C ALA A 95 -4.66 -14.45 5.70
N ALA A 96 -4.54 -15.45 6.59
CA ALA A 96 -5.60 -16.42 6.86
C ALA A 96 -6.99 -15.81 7.13
N PRO A 97 -7.13 -14.70 7.91
CA PRO A 97 -8.45 -14.09 8.13
C PRO A 97 -9.09 -13.50 6.87
N PHE A 98 -8.30 -13.09 5.88
CA PHE A 98 -8.74 -12.33 4.71
C PHE A 98 -9.01 -13.20 3.48
N LEU A 99 -8.41 -14.39 3.41
CA LEU A 99 -8.58 -15.29 2.26
C LEU A 99 -10.03 -15.75 2.01
N PRO A 100 -10.87 -15.99 3.04
CA PRO A 100 -12.28 -16.33 2.82
C PRO A 100 -13.06 -15.24 2.08
N GLU A 101 -12.73 -13.98 2.29
CA GLU A 101 -13.39 -12.83 1.62
C GLU A 101 -13.18 -12.84 0.10
N LEU A 102 -12.13 -13.53 -0.38
CA LEU A 102 -11.81 -13.64 -1.81
C LEU A 102 -12.54 -14.79 -2.51
N GLN A 103 -13.32 -15.59 -1.77
CA GLN A 103 -14.05 -16.75 -2.30
C GLN A 103 -15.51 -16.44 -2.61
N GLU A 104 -15.98 -15.24 -2.27
CA GLU A 104 -17.34 -14.81 -2.54
C GLU A 104 -17.49 -14.21 -3.94
N GLY A 105 -18.58 -14.56 -4.62
CA GLY A 105 -18.93 -13.97 -5.91
C GLY A 105 -18.18 -14.54 -7.11
N ASN A 106 -18.14 -13.77 -8.20
CA ASN A 106 -17.36 -14.08 -9.40
C ASN A 106 -15.93 -13.52 -9.34
N ASP A 107 -15.06 -13.93 -10.27
CA ASP A 107 -13.64 -13.49 -10.31
C ASP A 107 -13.46 -11.96 -10.28
N LYS A 108 -14.36 -11.19 -10.88
CA LYS A 108 -14.29 -9.73 -10.85
C LYS A 108 -14.61 -9.20 -9.45
N GLU A 109 -15.66 -9.69 -8.81
CA GLU A 109 -16.05 -9.29 -7.45
C GLU A 109 -14.96 -9.67 -6.43
N ALA A 110 -14.37 -10.86 -6.58
CA ALA A 110 -13.24 -11.30 -5.77
C ALA A 110 -11.99 -10.41 -5.98
N ALA A 111 -11.71 -10.00 -7.23
CA ALA A 111 -10.60 -9.10 -7.53
C ALA A 111 -10.84 -7.66 -7.01
N ASP A 112 -12.07 -7.17 -7.12
CA ASP A 112 -12.48 -5.88 -6.54
C ASP A 112 -12.34 -5.93 -5.00
N THR A 113 -12.76 -7.02 -4.37
CA THR A 113 -12.62 -7.26 -2.92
C THR A 113 -11.15 -7.30 -2.49
N LEU A 114 -10.30 -8.03 -3.22
CA LEU A 114 -8.86 -8.07 -2.96
C LEU A 114 -8.24 -6.67 -3.02
N LEU A 115 -8.51 -5.90 -4.07
CA LEU A 115 -7.98 -4.55 -4.21
C LEU A 115 -8.47 -3.65 -3.08
N SER A 116 -9.73 -3.74 -2.67
CA SER A 116 -10.24 -2.99 -1.52
C SER A 116 -9.54 -3.38 -0.23
N LEU A 117 -9.33 -4.67 0.05
CA LEU A 117 -8.58 -5.11 1.23
C LEU A 117 -7.13 -4.62 1.21
N ILE A 118 -6.46 -4.66 0.06
CA ILE A 118 -5.10 -4.11 -0.07
C ILE A 118 -5.10 -2.60 0.21
N LEU A 119 -6.06 -1.83 -0.32
CA LEU A 119 -6.17 -0.40 -0.01
C LEU A 119 -6.44 -0.16 1.49
N LEU A 120 -7.30 -0.97 2.10
CA LEU A 120 -7.62 -0.88 3.53
C LEU A 120 -6.39 -1.11 4.39
N LEU A 121 -5.55 -2.09 4.04
CA LEU A 121 -4.39 -2.48 4.84
C LEU A 121 -3.14 -1.66 4.52
N ASP A 122 -2.98 -1.16 3.29
CA ASP A 122 -1.76 -0.49 2.86
C ASP A 122 -1.93 1.04 2.80
N GLN A 123 -3.00 1.54 2.18
CA GLN A 123 -3.15 2.97 1.92
C GLN A 123 -3.86 3.71 3.05
N ILE A 124 -5.02 3.21 3.49
CA ILE A 124 -5.80 3.87 4.56
C ILE A 124 -5.00 4.11 5.85
N PRO A 125 -4.14 3.18 6.33
CA PRO A 125 -3.34 3.43 7.53
C PRO A 125 -2.33 4.56 7.34
N ARG A 126 -1.82 4.77 6.12
CA ARG A 126 -0.91 5.89 5.79
C ARG A 126 -1.62 7.25 5.79
N ASN A 127 -2.94 7.28 5.60
CA ASN A 127 -3.74 8.50 5.79
C ASN A 127 -4.10 8.73 7.26
N ILE A 128 -4.49 7.69 7.99
CA ILE A 128 -4.98 7.78 9.38
C ILE A 128 -3.84 7.96 10.39
N TYR A 129 -2.75 7.20 10.25
CA TYR A 129 -1.65 7.13 11.21
C TYR A 129 -0.40 7.87 10.74
N ARG A 130 -0.57 8.87 9.87
CA ARG A 130 0.52 9.51 9.10
C ARG A 130 1.59 10.26 9.92
N THR A 131 1.44 10.34 11.24
CA THR A 131 2.35 11.05 12.14
C THR A 131 3.40 10.11 12.72
N PRO A 132 4.66 10.56 12.94
CA PRO A 132 5.74 9.70 13.40
C PRO A 132 5.42 8.76 14.59
N PRO A 133 4.69 9.21 15.63
CA PRO A 133 4.35 8.33 16.77
C PRO A 133 3.49 7.12 16.40
N ASN A 134 2.69 7.23 15.33
CA ASN A 134 1.73 6.21 14.92
C ASN A 134 2.23 5.37 13.73
N LEU A 135 3.26 5.82 13.01
CA LEU A 135 3.79 5.12 11.83
C LEU A 135 4.35 3.72 12.15
N SER A 136 4.81 3.49 13.38
CA SER A 136 5.23 2.17 13.84
C SER A 136 4.11 1.14 13.65
N LEU A 137 2.86 1.52 13.92
CA LEU A 137 1.69 0.65 13.75
C LEU A 137 1.48 0.29 12.27
N VAL A 138 1.67 1.24 11.36
CA VAL A 138 1.57 0.97 9.91
C VAL A 138 2.58 -0.09 9.49
N TYR A 139 3.86 0.13 9.82
CA TYR A 139 4.95 -0.72 9.34
C TYR A 139 5.01 -2.10 10.00
N THR A 140 4.70 -2.17 11.30
CA THR A 140 4.84 -3.42 12.08
C THR A 140 3.58 -4.27 12.11
N HIS A 141 2.45 -3.74 11.67
CA HIS A 141 1.16 -4.42 11.68
C HIS A 141 0.50 -4.45 10.31
N TYR A 142 0.05 -3.30 9.81
CA TYR A 142 -0.79 -3.26 8.61
C TYR A 142 -0.01 -3.59 7.31
N ASP A 143 1.23 -3.11 7.16
CA ASP A 143 2.10 -3.47 6.02
C ASP A 143 2.32 -4.98 5.92
N ARG A 144 2.49 -5.66 7.06
CA ARG A 144 2.70 -7.11 7.11
C ARG A 144 1.44 -7.87 6.70
N LEU A 145 0.26 -7.40 7.14
CA LEU A 145 -1.02 -7.96 6.71
C LEU A 145 -1.24 -7.75 5.21
N ALA A 146 -1.01 -6.53 4.70
CA ALA A 146 -1.18 -6.18 3.29
C ALA A 146 -0.28 -7.03 2.39
N LEU A 147 1.02 -7.14 2.72
CA LEU A 147 1.96 -7.94 1.95
C LEU A 147 1.63 -9.43 2.01
N SER A 148 1.28 -9.96 3.19
CA SER A 148 0.89 -11.36 3.33
C SER A 148 -0.34 -11.68 2.48
N LEU A 149 -1.36 -10.82 2.48
CA LEU A 149 -2.54 -10.96 1.64
C LEU A 149 -2.17 -10.93 0.15
N ARG A 150 -1.33 -9.96 -0.26
CA ARG A 150 -0.86 -9.83 -1.64
C ARG A 150 -0.08 -11.06 -2.14
N LEU A 151 0.72 -11.68 -1.28
CA LEU A 151 1.51 -12.86 -1.61
C LEU A 151 0.68 -14.16 -1.60
N SER A 152 -0.42 -14.18 -0.84
CA SER A 152 -1.28 -15.36 -0.68
C SER A 152 -2.48 -15.39 -1.62
N ALA A 153 -2.81 -14.24 -2.24
CA ALA A 153 -3.96 -14.13 -3.10
C ALA A 153 -3.80 -14.97 -4.40
N PRO A 154 -4.89 -15.56 -4.91
CA PRO A 154 -4.86 -16.32 -6.16
C PRO A 154 -4.34 -15.49 -7.35
N SER A 155 -3.55 -16.12 -8.21
CA SER A 155 -2.90 -15.45 -9.35
C SER A 155 -3.90 -14.86 -10.35
N ASN A 156 -5.09 -15.45 -10.53
CA ASN A 156 -6.14 -14.89 -11.39
C ASN A 156 -6.67 -13.55 -10.85
N LEU A 157 -6.75 -13.38 -9.53
CA LEU A 157 -7.17 -12.12 -8.92
C LEU A 157 -6.06 -11.07 -8.99
N ILE A 158 -4.81 -11.47 -8.77
CA ILE A 158 -3.64 -10.59 -8.93
C ILE A 158 -3.53 -10.07 -10.36
N ASN A 159 -3.72 -10.95 -11.35
CA ASN A 159 -3.59 -10.59 -12.76
C ASN A 159 -4.84 -9.90 -13.33
N HIS A 160 -5.91 -9.75 -12.54
CA HIS A 160 -7.19 -9.20 -13.01
C HIS A 160 -7.07 -7.79 -13.59
N TYR A 161 -6.17 -6.96 -13.05
CA TYR A 161 -5.98 -5.57 -13.49
C TYR A 161 -4.73 -5.33 -14.34
N THR A 162 -4.02 -6.36 -14.80
CA THR A 162 -2.76 -6.19 -15.56
C THR A 162 -2.92 -5.30 -16.81
N SER A 163 -4.09 -5.30 -17.45
CA SER A 163 -4.41 -4.42 -18.58
C SER A 163 -4.79 -2.98 -18.18
N ARG A 164 -4.97 -2.71 -16.89
CA ARG A 164 -5.34 -1.40 -16.33
C ARG A 164 -4.36 -1.00 -15.20
N PRO A 165 -3.16 -0.48 -15.54
CA PRO A 165 -2.12 -0.15 -14.59
C PRO A 165 -2.56 0.77 -13.44
N VAL A 166 -3.50 1.67 -13.70
CA VAL A 166 -4.10 2.58 -12.69
C VAL A 166 -4.70 1.85 -11.48
N TYR A 167 -5.21 0.63 -11.66
CA TYR A 167 -5.67 -0.25 -10.57
C TYR A 167 -4.57 -1.20 -10.12
N ASN A 168 -3.84 -1.81 -11.05
CA ASN A 168 -2.81 -2.82 -10.76
C ASN A 168 -1.70 -2.31 -9.84
N GLN A 169 -1.31 -1.04 -9.99
CA GLN A 169 -0.29 -0.43 -9.14
C GLN A 169 -0.59 -0.58 -7.64
N TRP A 170 -1.86 -0.48 -7.24
CA TRP A 170 -2.28 -0.56 -5.85
C TRP A 170 -2.15 -1.97 -5.28
N LEU A 171 -2.37 -3.01 -6.10
CA LEU A 171 -2.06 -4.39 -5.72
C LEU A 171 -0.56 -4.59 -5.52
N ASN A 172 0.29 -3.80 -6.16
CA ASN A 172 1.75 -3.94 -6.06
C ASN A 172 2.38 -3.04 -4.98
N MET A 173 1.64 -2.07 -4.42
CA MET A 173 2.13 -1.20 -3.34
C MET A 173 2.66 -1.96 -2.11
N PRO A 174 2.03 -3.06 -1.63
CA PRO A 174 2.58 -3.81 -0.49
C PRO A 174 3.97 -4.40 -0.75
N LEU A 175 4.25 -4.83 -1.99
CA LEU A 175 5.59 -5.27 -2.38
C LEU A 175 6.56 -4.08 -2.36
N MET A 176 6.15 -2.92 -2.88
CA MET A 176 6.97 -1.71 -2.97
C MET A 176 7.28 -1.14 -1.59
N HIS A 177 6.36 -1.29 -0.64
CA HIS A 177 6.53 -0.90 0.75
C HIS A 177 7.29 -1.92 1.60
N SER A 178 7.61 -3.10 1.07
CA SER A 178 8.42 -4.08 1.78
C SER A 178 9.91 -3.71 1.77
N GLU A 179 10.60 -3.96 2.88
CA GLU A 179 12.06 -3.86 2.97
C GLU A 179 12.71 -5.16 2.47
N SER A 180 12.38 -5.57 1.23
CA SER A 180 12.84 -6.82 0.61
C SER A 180 13.37 -6.57 -0.80
N LEU A 181 14.68 -6.74 -1.01
CA LEU A 181 15.30 -6.57 -2.33
C LEU A 181 14.69 -7.51 -3.38
N GLN A 182 14.30 -8.71 -2.97
CA GLN A 182 13.60 -9.66 -3.84
C GLN A 182 12.31 -9.03 -4.39
N TYR A 183 11.44 -8.50 -3.53
CA TYR A 183 10.16 -7.95 -3.97
C TYR A 183 10.30 -6.63 -4.73
N GLN A 184 11.33 -5.82 -4.42
CA GLN A 184 11.67 -4.65 -5.23
C GLN A 184 12.07 -5.06 -6.66
N THR A 185 12.82 -6.16 -6.79
CA THR A 185 13.21 -6.72 -8.09
C THR A 185 12.00 -7.25 -8.85
N GLU A 186 11.13 -8.02 -8.18
CA GLU A 186 9.92 -8.59 -8.78
C GLU A 186 8.98 -7.50 -9.34
N ILE A 187 8.80 -6.37 -8.64
CA ILE A 187 7.98 -5.25 -9.15
C ILE A 187 8.60 -4.64 -10.41
N MET A 188 9.91 -4.41 -10.40
CA MET A 188 10.61 -3.85 -11.57
C MET A 188 10.49 -4.79 -12.77
N GLU A 189 10.64 -6.09 -12.56
CA GLU A 189 10.46 -7.10 -13.61
C GLU A 189 9.02 -7.12 -14.13
N GLN A 190 8.02 -7.11 -13.24
CA GLN A 190 6.61 -7.11 -13.62
C GLN A 190 6.22 -5.87 -14.43
N ILE A 191 6.65 -4.67 -14.01
CA ILE A 191 6.36 -3.43 -14.77
C ILE A 191 6.98 -3.50 -16.16
N ASN A 192 8.21 -4.01 -16.29
CA ASN A 192 8.86 -4.16 -17.59
C ASN A 192 8.14 -5.20 -18.47
N LEU A 193 7.71 -6.34 -17.92
CA LEU A 193 6.93 -7.33 -18.66
C LEU A 193 5.59 -6.77 -19.15
N ASP A 194 4.88 -6.03 -18.28
CA ASP A 194 3.62 -5.37 -18.62
C ASP A 194 3.81 -4.31 -19.71
N LEU A 195 4.93 -3.58 -19.66
CA LEU A 195 5.29 -2.55 -20.64
C LEU A 195 5.57 -3.17 -22.01
N GLU A 196 6.33 -4.27 -22.06
CA GLU A 196 6.59 -4.99 -23.31
C GLU A 196 5.32 -5.63 -23.89
N ALA A 197 4.39 -6.08 -23.05
CA ALA A 197 3.07 -6.54 -23.49
C ALA A 197 2.26 -5.38 -24.09
N ALA A 198 2.19 -4.24 -23.40
CA ALA A 198 1.47 -3.05 -23.87
C ALA A 198 2.01 -2.52 -25.21
N LYS A 199 3.34 -2.52 -25.40
CA LYS A 199 3.97 -2.16 -26.69
C LYS A 199 3.59 -3.10 -27.82
N LYS A 200 3.50 -4.42 -27.57
CA LYS A 200 3.06 -5.38 -28.59
C LYS A 200 1.59 -5.22 -28.96
N GLU A 201 0.79 -4.70 -28.03
CA GLU A 201 -0.63 -4.41 -28.21
C GLU A 201 -0.91 -3.02 -28.81
N ASP A 202 0.13 -2.19 -29.01
CA ASP A 202 0.03 -0.78 -29.44
C ASP A 202 -0.87 0.06 -28.49
N ASP A 203 -0.83 -0.25 -27.20
CA ASP A 203 -1.67 0.36 -26.17
C ASP A 203 -0.98 1.56 -25.51
N GLU A 204 -0.94 2.68 -26.23
CA GLU A 204 -0.25 3.92 -25.84
C GLU A 204 -0.63 4.44 -24.44
N GLU A 205 -1.90 4.31 -24.04
CA GLU A 205 -2.35 4.74 -22.71
C GLU A 205 -1.72 3.88 -21.60
N ARG A 206 -1.70 2.55 -21.81
CA ARG A 206 -1.09 1.59 -20.89
C ARG A 206 0.42 1.76 -20.83
N ILE A 207 1.08 1.97 -21.97
CA ILE A 207 2.52 2.24 -22.06
C ILE A 207 2.87 3.45 -21.19
N LYS A 208 2.20 4.58 -21.41
CA LYS A 208 2.44 5.81 -20.66
C LYS A 208 2.23 5.63 -19.15
N ALA A 209 1.16 4.94 -18.75
CA ALA A 209 0.88 4.68 -17.34
C ALA A 209 1.98 3.82 -16.68
N LEU A 210 2.48 2.81 -17.37
CA LEU A 210 3.55 1.94 -16.88
C LEU A 210 4.89 2.67 -16.81
N GLU A 211 5.23 3.49 -17.82
CA GLU A 211 6.45 4.32 -17.79
C GLU A 211 6.45 5.29 -16.60
N MET A 212 5.31 5.88 -16.27
CA MET A 212 5.17 6.74 -15.08
C MET A 212 5.40 5.98 -13.76
N SER A 213 5.13 4.67 -13.72
CA SER A 213 5.32 3.84 -12.52
C SER A 213 6.78 3.40 -12.30
N LEU A 214 7.61 3.38 -13.35
CA LEU A 214 9.01 2.95 -13.26
C LEU A 214 9.87 3.88 -12.40
N GLY A 215 9.61 5.19 -12.42
CA GLY A 215 10.35 6.17 -11.62
C GLY A 215 10.24 5.90 -10.12
N PRO A 216 9.03 5.89 -9.55
CA PRO A 216 8.81 5.52 -8.15
C PRO A 216 9.34 4.13 -7.79
N ALA A 217 9.11 3.11 -8.63
CA ALA A 217 9.60 1.75 -8.37
C ALA A 217 11.14 1.69 -8.30
N ARG A 218 11.82 2.36 -9.22
CA ARG A 218 13.29 2.47 -9.22
C ARG A 218 13.81 3.15 -7.95
N LYS A 219 13.18 4.25 -7.50
CA LYS A 219 13.58 4.94 -6.27
C LYS A 219 13.48 4.03 -5.04
N HIS A 220 12.40 3.25 -4.94
CA HIS A 220 12.26 2.29 -3.82
C HIS A 220 13.32 1.19 -3.90
N PHE A 221 13.54 0.63 -5.10
CA PHE A 221 14.58 -0.36 -5.35
C PHE A 221 15.96 0.15 -4.94
N GLU A 222 16.38 1.33 -5.39
CA GLU A 222 17.72 1.90 -5.13
C GLU A 222 17.96 2.11 -3.63
N ILE A 223 16.94 2.52 -2.87
CA ILE A 223 17.05 2.69 -1.40
C ILE A 223 17.23 1.33 -0.72
N ILE A 224 16.46 0.32 -1.11
CA ILE A 224 16.56 -1.02 -0.54
C ILE A 224 17.84 -1.73 -0.98
N GLU A 225 18.29 -1.57 -2.22
CA GLU A 225 19.56 -2.09 -2.71
C GLU A 225 20.73 -1.50 -1.90
N LYS A 226 20.67 -0.18 -1.62
CA LYS A 226 21.72 0.52 -0.89
C LYS A 226 21.75 0.19 0.60
N PHE A 227 20.60 0.23 1.28
CA PHE A 227 20.53 0.18 2.74
C PHE A 227 19.95 -1.13 3.30
N GLY A 228 19.36 -1.97 2.45
CA GLY A 228 18.60 -3.16 2.87
C GLY A 228 17.28 -2.86 3.58
N ARG A 229 16.94 -1.57 3.77
CA ARG A 229 15.77 -1.07 4.50
C ARG A 229 15.48 0.38 4.10
N PHE A 230 14.37 0.94 4.55
CA PHE A 230 14.03 2.35 4.36
C PHE A 230 14.51 3.19 5.56
N PRO A 231 15.56 4.03 5.42
CA PRO A 231 16.12 4.77 6.55
C PRO A 231 15.12 5.73 7.20
N HIS A 232 14.18 6.28 6.42
CA HIS A 232 13.12 7.18 6.93
C HIS A 232 12.11 6.46 7.85
N ARG A 233 12.17 5.13 7.98
CA ARG A 233 11.37 4.39 8.97
C ARG A 233 12.10 4.21 10.30
N ASN A 234 13.40 4.54 10.38
CA ASN A 234 14.23 4.24 11.54
C ASN A 234 13.68 4.86 12.82
N GLU A 235 13.26 6.13 12.80
CA GLU A 235 12.68 6.79 13.97
C GLU A 235 11.41 6.08 14.46
N ALA A 236 10.44 5.88 13.56
CA ALA A 236 9.16 5.23 13.88
C ALA A 236 9.34 3.77 14.36
N LEU A 237 10.37 3.08 13.86
CA LEU A 237 10.70 1.71 14.22
C LEU A 237 11.75 1.61 15.35
N GLN A 238 12.18 2.74 15.92
CA GLN A 238 13.20 2.80 16.97
C GLN A 238 14.52 2.09 16.58
N ARG A 239 14.91 2.20 15.31
CA ARG A 239 16.18 1.68 14.78
C ARG A 239 17.24 2.76 14.85
N GLU A 240 18.46 2.38 15.19
CA GLU A 240 19.62 3.27 15.06
C GLU A 240 19.98 3.42 13.58
N SER A 241 20.06 4.68 13.11
CA SER A 241 20.58 4.99 11.79
C SER A 241 22.10 4.89 11.78
N THR A 242 22.68 4.42 10.68
CA THR A 242 24.12 4.53 10.40
C THR A 242 24.50 5.96 10.03
N ASP A 243 25.81 6.27 9.97
CA ASP A 243 26.28 7.58 9.46
C ASP A 243 25.82 7.83 8.02
N GLU A 244 25.89 6.80 7.17
CA GLU A 244 25.47 6.91 5.77
C GLU A 244 23.97 7.14 5.64
N GLU A 245 23.16 6.47 6.46
CA GLU A 245 21.71 6.69 6.51
C GLU A 245 21.36 8.09 7.00
N ARG A 246 22.08 8.61 8.01
CA ARG A 246 21.89 10.00 8.49
C ARG A 246 22.19 11.03 7.42
N GLU A 247 23.28 10.85 6.68
CA GLU A 247 23.63 11.76 5.59
C GLU A 247 22.60 11.69 4.46
N TRP A 248 22.18 10.48 4.09
CA TRP A 248 21.15 10.30 3.08
C TRP A 248 19.81 10.93 3.47
N LEU A 249 19.40 10.81 4.73
CA LEU A 249 18.14 11.38 5.24
C LEU A 249 18.03 12.90 5.09
N ARG A 250 19.16 13.62 4.95
CA ARG A 250 19.15 15.08 4.74
C ARG A 250 18.51 15.49 3.41
N THR A 251 18.56 14.64 2.39
CA THR A 251 18.08 14.96 1.03
C THR A 251 17.27 13.82 0.39
N GLY A 252 17.19 12.68 1.07
CA GLY A 252 16.55 11.47 0.59
C GLY A 252 15.03 11.58 0.48
N ASP A 253 14.49 10.83 -0.47
CA ASP A 253 13.04 10.74 -0.67
C ASP A 253 12.35 10.02 0.50
N THR A 254 11.14 10.46 0.81
CA THR A 254 10.22 9.82 1.77
C THR A 254 8.91 9.51 1.09
N PHE A 255 8.27 8.39 1.41
CA PHE A 255 7.08 7.94 0.68
C PHE A 255 5.84 7.91 1.58
N GLY A 256 4.79 8.63 1.16
CA GLY A 256 3.43 8.50 1.70
C GLY A 256 3.19 9.01 3.13
N VAL A 257 4.21 9.48 3.86
CA VAL A 257 4.08 9.84 5.29
C VAL A 257 4.88 11.09 5.64
N LYS A 258 4.48 11.81 6.70
CA LYS A 258 5.22 12.97 7.20
C LYS A 258 6.35 12.52 8.13
N GLN A 259 7.57 13.03 7.91
CA GLN A 259 8.73 12.79 8.79
C GLN A 259 8.99 14.00 9.70
N SER A 260 9.51 13.75 10.90
CA SER A 260 9.88 14.79 11.87
C SER A 260 10.92 15.77 11.29
N GLN A 261 11.94 15.25 10.60
CA GLN A 261 13.05 16.02 10.04
C GLN A 261 12.64 17.02 8.95
N GLN A 262 11.50 16.83 8.28
CA GLN A 262 10.95 17.79 7.32
C GLN A 262 10.22 18.98 7.98
N GLN A 263 9.97 18.94 9.30
CA GLN A 263 9.42 20.08 10.04
C GLN A 263 10.48 21.13 10.39
N GLU A 264 11.73 20.73 10.62
CA GLU A 264 12.79 21.65 11.06
C GLU A 264 13.26 22.55 9.92
N GLU A 265 13.54 22.01 8.72
CA GLU A 265 14.04 22.82 7.59
C GLU A 265 13.02 23.79 6.98
N LYS A 266 11.71 23.58 7.18
CA LYS A 266 10.67 24.54 6.75
C LYS A 266 10.38 25.64 7.76
N SER A 267 10.97 25.58 8.95
CA SER A 267 10.85 26.64 9.96
C SER A 267 11.98 27.67 9.89
N GLU A 268 13.01 27.40 9.09
CA GLU A 268 14.21 28.25 8.94
C GLU A 268 14.37 28.88 7.54
N LEU A 269 13.34 28.82 6.68
CA LEU A 269 13.30 29.49 5.37
C LEU A 269 12.14 30.49 5.24
#